data_AF-A0A1W1YAT4-F1
#
_entry.id   AF-A0A1W1YAT4-F1
#
_cell.length_a   1.000
_cell.length_b   1.000
_cell.length_c   1.000
_cell.angle_alpha   90.00
_cell.angle_beta   90.00
_cell.angle_gamma   90.00
#
_symmetry.space_group_name_H-M   'P 1'
#
loop_
_entity.id
_entity.type
_entity.pdbx_description
1 polymer ?
#
loop_
_entity_poly.entity_id
_entity_poly.type
_entity_poly.pdbx_seq_one_letter_code
_entity_poly.pdbx_strand_id
1 'polypeptide(L)' 'MCITIIQGIPVAADPSLSQEQISQLVSELKQTWTWEGRQVGRVEIICAGQMIHLLAYEKPAFQCIPLNPNETKGGNQCYS' A
#
# COMPACT_ATOMS: atom_id res chain seq x y z
N MET A 1 12.04 7.81 -7.33
CA MET A 1 11.26 6.57 -7.19
C MET A 1 10.37 6.35 -8.41
N CYS A 2 10.34 5.13 -8.92
CA CYS A 2 9.40 4.67 -9.93
C CYS A 2 8.24 3.95 -9.22
N ILE A 3 7.01 4.16 -9.70
CA ILE A 3 5.81 3.54 -9.15
C ILE A 3 5.31 2.51 -10.15
N THR A 4 5.09 1.28 -9.70
CA THR A 4 4.55 0.18 -10.52
C THR A 4 3.60 -0.68 -9.69
N ILE A 5 2.85 -1.55 -10.36
CA ILE A 5 1.99 -2.56 -9.73
C ILE A 5 2.59 -3.92 -10.03
N ILE A 6 2.98 -4.64 -8.99
CA ILE A 6 3.55 -6.00 -9.09
C ILE A 6 2.62 -6.95 -8.35
N GLN A 7 2.08 -7.94 -9.07
CA GLN A 7 1.15 -8.93 -8.52
C GLN A 7 -0.06 -8.33 -7.76
N GLY A 8 -0.55 -7.18 -8.21
CA GLY A 8 -1.65 -6.44 -7.58
C GLY A 8 -1.25 -5.57 -6.38
N ILE A 9 0.04 -5.48 -6.07
CA ILE A 9 0.58 -4.66 -4.96
C ILE A 9 1.22 -3.39 -5.56
N PRO A 10 0.82 -2.19 -5.12
CA PRO A 10 1.53 -0.96 -5.42
C PRO A 10 2.95 -0.97 -4.83
N VAL A 11 3.94 -0.74 -5.67
CA VAL A 11 5.36 -0.71 -5.32
C VAL A 11 5.97 0.61 -5.74
N ALA A 12 6.56 1.34 -4.80
CA ALA A 12 7.45 2.46 -5.07
C ALA A 12 8.89 1.97 -4.89
N ALA A 13 9.70 1.98 -5.94
CA ALA A 13 11.07 1.48 -5.90
C ALA A 13 12.05 2.51 -6.43
N ASP A 14 13.31 2.44 -5.97
CA ASP A 14 14.37 3.23 -6.58
C ASP A 14 14.68 2.77 -8.01
N PRO A 15 14.89 3.71 -8.94
CA PRO A 15 15.11 3.42 -10.35
C PRO A 15 16.41 2.68 -10.64
N SER A 16 17.33 2.62 -9.67
CA SER A 16 18.58 1.86 -9.76
C SER A 16 18.39 0.35 -9.65
N LEU A 17 17.23 -0.12 -9.18
CA LEU A 17 16.93 -1.54 -9.06
C LEU A 17 16.32 -2.09 -10.35
N SER A 18 16.69 -3.31 -10.72
CA SER A 18 16.07 -3.98 -11.86
C SER A 18 14.64 -4.43 -11.52
N GLN A 19 13.79 -4.49 -12.53
CA GLN A 19 12.41 -4.98 -12.36
C GLN A 19 12.36 -6.43 -11.84
N GLU A 20 13.34 -7.26 -12.22
CA GLU A 20 13.47 -8.64 -11.74
C GLU A 20 13.78 -8.69 -10.24
N GLN A 21 14.74 -7.88 -9.77
CA GLN A 21 15.07 -7.77 -8.35
C GLN A 21 13.86 -7.31 -7.54
N ILE A 22 13.16 -6.28 -8.01
CA ILE A 22 11.95 -5.76 -7.36
C ILE A 22 10.88 -6.86 -7.31
N SER A 23 10.65 -7.57 -8.43
CA SER A 23 9.62 -8.61 -8.52
C SER A 23 9.91 -9.78 -7.59
N GLN A 24 11.17 -10.20 -7.47
CA GLN A 24 11.59 -11.26 -6.56
C GLN A 24 11.35 -10.88 -5.10
N LEU A 25 11.80 -9.69 -4.69
CA LEU A 25 11.61 -9.18 -3.33
C LEU A 25 10.13 -9.09 -2.95
N VAL A 26 9.28 -8.58 -3.85
CA VAL A 26 7.83 -8.48 -3.63
C VAL A 26 7.19 -9.86 -3.51
N SER A 27 7.63 -10.84 -4.31
CA SER A 27 7.11 -12.21 -4.27
C SER A 27 7.45 -12.92 -2.96
N GLU A 28 8.69 -12.83 -2.50
CA GLU A 28 9.15 -13.41 -1.23
C GLU A 28 8.42 -12.78 -0.03
N LEU A 29 8.30 -11.44 -0.03
CA LEU A 29 7.58 -10.70 1.00
C LEU A 29 6.10 -11.11 1.06
N LYS A 30 5.42 -11.15 -0.09
CA LYS A 30 4.02 -11.55 -0.19
C LYS A 30 3.80 -12.97 0.31
N GLN A 31 4.68 -13.90 -0.07
CA GLN A 31 4.61 -15.29 0.39
C GLN A 31 4.77 -15.39 1.91
N THR A 32 5.77 -14.70 2.46
CA THR A 32 6.04 -14.67 3.91
C THR A 32 4.83 -14.15 4.69
N TRP A 33 4.27 -13.02 4.27
CA TRP A 33 3.08 -12.45 4.91
C TRP A 33 1.85 -13.33 4.78
N THR A 34 1.70 -14.02 3.65
CA THR A 34 0.62 -15.00 3.45
C THR A 34 0.70 -16.13 4.48
N TRP A 35 1.90 -16.63 4.80
CA TRP A 35 2.10 -17.63 5.85
C TRP A 35 1.75 -17.12 7.26
N GLU A 36 1.91 -15.82 7.49
CA GLU A 36 1.50 -15.14 8.73
C GLU A 36 0.00 -14.80 8.76
N GLY A 37 -0.76 -15.11 7.70
CA GLY A 37 -2.18 -14.75 7.59
C GLY A 37 -2.41 -13.25 7.33
N ARG A 38 -1.39 -12.51 6.89
CA ARG A 38 -1.40 -11.07 6.64
C ARG A 38 -1.45 -10.77 5.14
N GLN A 39 -1.93 -9.59 4.78
CA GLN A 39 -1.98 -9.15 3.37
C GLN A 39 -1.11 -7.92 3.17
N VAL A 40 -0.17 -7.99 2.22
CA VAL A 40 0.65 -6.84 1.81
C VAL A 40 -0.23 -5.85 1.04
N GLY A 41 -0.28 -4.60 1.50
CA GLY A 41 -1.04 -3.51 0.89
C GLY A 41 -0.20 -2.62 -0.01
N ARG A 42 1.02 -2.28 0.40
CA ARG A 42 1.96 -1.42 -0.35
C ARG A 42 3.40 -1.77 0.02
N VAL A 43 4.31 -1.61 -0.92
CA VAL A 43 5.75 -1.79 -0.69
C VAL A 43 6.52 -0.54 -1.13
N GLU A 44 7.52 -0.15 -0.34
CA GLU A 44 8.54 0.83 -0.72
C GLU A 44 9.93 0.18 -0.65
N ILE A 45 10.72 0.36 -1.71
CA ILE A 45 12.08 -0.19 -1.82
C ILE A 45 13.05 0.95 -2.09
N ILE A 46 13.91 1.23 -1.12
CA ILE A 46 14.83 2.38 -1.14
C ILE A 46 16.26 1.87 -1.05
N CYS A 47 17.13 2.34 -1.93
CA CYS A 47 18.57 2.08 -1.89
C CYS A 47 19.26 3.13 -1.01
N ALA A 48 19.95 2.69 0.04
CA ALA A 48 20.78 3.54 0.88
C ALA A 48 22.23 3.02 0.84
N GLY A 49 23.04 3.58 -0.07
CA GLY A 49 24.39 3.10 -0.32
C GLY A 49 24.39 1.66 -0.85
N GLN A 50 24.93 0.73 -0.07
CA GLN A 50 24.97 -0.71 -0.41
C GLN A 50 23.81 -1.52 0.19
N MET A 51 22.88 -0.86 0.89
CA MET A 51 21.74 -1.52 1.54
C MET A 51 20.43 -1.22 0.81
N ILE A 52 19.50 -2.16 0.90
CA ILE A 52 18.11 -1.99 0.47
C ILE A 52 17.24 -1.92 1.73
N HIS A 53 16.50 -0.83 1.86
CA HIS A 53 15.45 -0.69 2.85
C HIS A 53 14.12 -1.11 2.22
N LEU A 54 13.54 -2.17 2.75
CA LEU A 54 12.23 -2.70 2.34
C LEU A 54 11.19 -2.32 3.39
N LEU A 55 10.27 -1.42 3.03
CA LEU A 55 9.13 -1.06 3.86
C LEU A 55 7.88 -1.73 3.32
N ALA A 56 7.23 -2.53 4.16
CA ALA A 56 6.03 -3.28 3.81
C ALA A 56 4.87 -2.79 4.68
N TYR A 57 3.82 -2.30 4.03
CA TYR A 57 2.61 -1.81 4.68
C TYR A 57 1.51 -2.83 4.53
N GLU A 58 0.81 -3.09 5.63
CA GLU A 58 -0.35 -3.99 5.62
C GLU A 58 -1.52 -3.38 4.88
N LYS A 59 -2.28 -4.25 4.20
CA LYS A 59 -3.51 -3.83 3.54
C LYS A 59 -4.45 -3.26 4.61
N PRO A 60 -4.98 -2.04 4.43
CA PRO A 60 -5.85 -1.44 5.42
C PRO A 60 -7.11 -2.28 5.61
N ALA A 61 -7.53 -2.43 6.86
CA ALA A 61 -8.87 -2.90 7.18
C ALA A 61 -9.87 -1.80 6.82
N PHE A 62 -10.81 -2.09 5.93
CA PHE A 62 -11.90 -1.18 5.62
C PHE A 62 -13.04 -1.44 6.59
N GLN A 63 -13.42 -0.42 7.36
CA GLN A 63 -14.65 -0.41 8.12
C GLN A 63 -15.54 0.70 7.58
N CYS A 64 -16.71 0.33 7.07
CA CYS A 64 -17.74 1.30 6.71
C CYS A 64 -18.40 1.79 8.00
N ILE A 65 -18.15 3.05 8.37
CA ILE A 65 -18.83 3.67 9.49
C ILE A 65 -20.08 4.37 8.95
N PRO A 66 -21.29 4.00 9.39
CA PRO A 66 -22.50 4.68 8.96
C PRO A 66 -22.48 6.13 9.46
N LEU A 67 -22.75 7.08 8.57
CA LEU A 67 -22.99 8.46 8.98
C LEU A 67 -24.34 8.51 9.70
N ASN A 68 -24.36 8.99 10.94
CA ASN A 68 -25.62 9.24 11.63
C ASN A 68 -26.36 10.36 10.90
N PRO A 69 -27.57 10.11 10.36
CA PRO A 69 -28.34 11.13 9.63
C PRO A 69 -28.74 12.33 10.52
N ASN A 70 -28.63 12.19 11.84
CA ASN A 70 -29.03 13.21 12.81
C ASN A 70 -27.91 14.19 13.19
N GLU A 71 -26.65 13.95 12.81
CA GLU A 71 -25.53 14.87 13.06
C GLU A 71 -25.30 15.86 11.90
N THR A 72 -25.91 15.64 10.74
CA THR A 72 -25.82 16.53 9.57
C THR A 72 -26.89 17.63 9.54
N LYS A 73 -27.70 17.76 10.61
CA LYS A 73 -28.66 18.87 10.76
C LYS A 73 -27.97 20.13 11.29
N GLY A 74 -27.05 20.69 10.50
CA GLY A 74 -26.31 21.90 10.86
C GLY A 74 -25.82 22.68 9.65
N GLY A 75 -26.74 23.25 8.86
CA GLY A 75 -26.49 24.18 7.75
C GLY A 75 -25.97 23.50 6.47
N ASN A 76 -26.44 23.76 5.26
CA ASN A 76 -27.17 24.90 4.73
C ASN A 76 -28.08 24.41 3.59
N GLN A 77 -29.25 25.04 3.47
CA GLN A 77 -30.07 24.98 2.27
C GLN A 77 -29.26 25.57 1.09
N CYS A 78 -28.97 24.76 0.08
CA CYS A 78 -28.74 25.30 -1.27
C CYS A 78 -30.08 25.21 -2.01
N TYR A 79 -30.71 26.38 -2.17
CA TYR A 79 -31.88 26.58 -3.01
C TYR A 79 -31.54 26.28 -4.47
N SER A 80 -32.50 25.60 -5.12
CA SER A 80 -32.84 25.59 -6.56
C SER A 80 -31.77 25.24 -7.58
#